data_AF-R4YJA8-F1
#
_entry.id   AF-R4YJA8-F1
#
_cell.length_a   1.000
_cell.length_b   1.000
_cell.length_c   1.000
_cell.angle_alpha   90.00
_cell.angle_beta   90.00
_cell.angle_gamma   90.00
#
_symmetry.space_group_name_H-M   'P 1'
#
loop_
_entity.id
_entity.type
_entity.pdbx_description
1 polymer ?
#
loop_
_entity_poly.entity_id
_entity_poly.type
_entity_poly.pdbx_seq_one_letter_code
_entity_poly.pdbx_strand_id
1 'polypeptide(L)'
;MANTTNTLTVSILEREFRVNCPADSQDELTCAAKFLDDKMREIRNASNHSGKALGTDRIAVIAALNIAHQLQQLQNKQAELADKIARIDERLDEALMSDVQLEL
;
A
#
# COMPACT_ATOMS: atom_id res chain seq x y z
N MET A 1 16.54 -15.05 20.97
CA MET A 1 15.08 -15.21 20.79
C MET A 1 14.90 -15.89 19.45
N ALA A 2 14.29 -17.08 19.43
CA ALA A 2 14.29 -17.95 18.25
C ALA A 2 13.43 -17.34 17.14
N ASN A 3 14.07 -16.92 16.05
CA ASN A 3 13.39 -16.47 14.84
C ASN A 3 12.93 -17.72 14.07
N THR A 4 11.88 -18.39 14.54
CA THR A 4 11.27 -19.51 13.83
C THR A 4 10.52 -18.97 12.62
N THR A 5 11.21 -18.94 11.47
CA THR A 5 10.60 -18.67 10.17
C THR A 5 9.61 -19.79 9.85
N ASN A 6 8.31 -19.53 10.01
CA ASN A 6 7.28 -20.44 9.57
C ASN A 6 7.03 -20.24 8.07
N THR A 7 6.57 -21.29 7.40
CA THR A 7 6.12 -21.17 6.01
C THR A 7 4.60 -21.02 6.00
N LEU A 8 4.12 -19.96 5.35
CA LEU A 8 2.70 -19.71 5.14
C LEU A 8 2.35 -20.09 3.70
N THR A 9 1.30 -20.89 3.52
CA THR A 9 0.72 -21.17 2.21
C THR A 9 -0.42 -20.20 1.94
N VAL A 10 -0.36 -19.48 0.82
CA VAL A 10 -1.41 -18.57 0.35
C VAL A 10 -1.87 -18.97 -1.05
N SER A 11 -3.13 -18.72 -1.38
CA SER A 11 -3.69 -18.97 -2.71
C SER A 11 -3.91 -17.65 -3.44
N ILE A 12 -3.31 -17.51 -4.63
CA ILE A 12 -3.43 -16.34 -5.50
C ILE A 12 -3.72 -16.83 -6.93
N LEU A 13 -4.83 -16.36 -7.50
CA LEU A 13 -5.36 -16.73 -8.81
C LEU A 13 -5.38 -18.24 -9.02
N GLU A 14 -5.97 -18.95 -8.05
CA GLU A 14 -6.13 -20.43 -8.04
C GLU A 14 -4.79 -21.20 -7.99
N ARG A 15 -3.68 -20.53 -7.65
CA ARG A 15 -2.36 -21.14 -7.47
C ARG A 15 -1.90 -20.98 -6.03
N GLU A 16 -1.30 -22.03 -5.48
CA GLU A 16 -0.73 -22.01 -4.13
C GLU A 16 0.72 -21.54 -4.15
N PHE A 17 1.07 -20.67 -3.20
CA PHE A 17 2.41 -20.14 -2.99
C PHE A 17 2.82 -20.34 -1.54
N ARG A 18 4.05 -20.79 -1.32
CA ARG A 18 4.67 -20.86 0.01
C ARG A 18 5.58 -19.65 0.21
N VAL A 19 5.32 -18.90 1.27
CA VAL A 19 6.04 -17.68 1.62
C VAL A 19 6.60 -17.82 3.02
N ASN A 20 7.85 -17.38 3.22
CA ASN A 20 8.42 -17.31 4.55
C ASN A 20 7.72 -16.21 5.34
N CYS A 21 7.24 -16.56 6.53
CA CYS A 21 6.40 -15.73 7.36
C CYS A 21 6.88 -15.80 8.82
N PRO A 22 7.28 -14.67 9.42
CA PRO A 22 7.42 -14.56 10.87
C PRO A 22 6.06 -14.83 11.54
N ALA A 23 6.05 -15.44 12.73
CA ALA A 23 4.82 -15.81 13.42
C ALA A 23 3.85 -14.63 13.62
N ASP A 24 4.37 -13.41 13.77
CA ASP A 24 3.59 -12.21 14.08
C ASP A 24 2.98 -11.53 12.84
N SER A 25 3.38 -11.94 11.62
CA SER A 25 2.99 -11.26 10.37
C SER A 25 2.08 -12.12 9.49
N GLN A 26 1.55 -13.23 10.01
CA GLN A 26 0.78 -14.19 9.24
C GLN A 26 -0.53 -13.59 8.70
N ASP A 27 -1.24 -12.82 9.53
CA ASP A 27 -2.50 -12.19 9.14
C ASP A 27 -2.26 -11.08 8.10
N GLU A 28 -1.21 -10.27 8.28
CA GLU A 28 -0.83 -9.21 7.32
C GLU A 28 -0.48 -9.79 5.95
N LEU A 29 0.33 -10.86 5.91
CA LEU A 29 0.67 -11.54 4.66
C LEU A 29 -0.55 -12.20 4.00
N THR A 30 -1.46 -12.75 4.79
CA THR A 30 -2.72 -13.33 4.28
C THR A 30 -3.60 -12.24 3.66
N CYS A 31 -3.72 -11.09 4.30
CA CYS A 31 -4.43 -9.93 3.77
C CYS A 31 -3.77 -9.41 2.49
N ALA A 32 -2.45 -9.30 2.45
CA ALA A 32 -1.71 -8.88 1.26
C ALA A 32 -1.92 -9.85 0.08
N ALA A 33 -1.92 -11.16 0.34
CA ALA A 33 -2.18 -12.18 -0.68
C ALA A 33 -3.60 -12.09 -1.25
N LYS A 34 -4.61 -11.87 -0.39
CA LYS A 34 -6.00 -11.64 -0.82
C LYS A 34 -6.12 -10.39 -1.69
N PHE A 35 -5.49 -9.29 -1.27
CA PHE A 35 -5.50 -8.04 -2.03
C PHE A 35 -4.86 -8.21 -3.41
N LEU A 36 -3.76 -8.96 -3.50
CA LEU A 36 -3.12 -9.30 -4.77
C LEU A 36 -4.03 -10.17 -5.65
N ASP A 37 -4.70 -11.20 -5.08
CA ASP A 37 -5.66 -12.04 -5.80
C ASP A 37 -6.79 -11.20 -6.42
N ASP A 38 -7.40 -10.31 -5.63
CA ASP A 38 -8.48 -9.43 -6.08
C ASP A 38 -8.01 -8.54 -7.24
N LYS A 39 -6.85 -7.90 -7.11
CA LYS A 39 -6.28 -7.06 -8.18
C LYS A 39 -5.98 -7.85 -9.44
N MET A 40 -5.45 -9.06 -9.32
CA MET A 40 -5.19 -9.92 -10.49
C MET A 40 -6.49 -10.37 -11.15
N ARG A 41 -7.55 -10.68 -10.39
CA ARG A 41 -8.88 -11.02 -10.92
C ARG A 41 -9.52 -9.84 -11.65
N GLU A 42 -9.43 -8.64 -11.09
CA GLU A 42 -9.90 -7.41 -11.71
C GLU A 42 -9.26 -7.21 -13.10
N ILE A 43 -7.93 -7.31 -13.18
CA ILE A 43 -7.17 -7.18 -14.44
C ILE A 43 -7.54 -8.29 -15.43
N ARG A 44 -7.65 -9.54 -14.96
CA ARG A 44 -8.08 -10.69 -15.79
C ARG A 44 -9.44 -10.41 -16.43
N ASN A 45 -10.40 -10.01 -15.60
CA ASN A 45 -11.77 -9.72 -16.04
C ASN A 45 -11.78 -8.55 -17.03
N ALA A 46 -11.13 -7.43 -16.72
CA ALA A 46 -11.06 -6.28 -17.63
C ALA A 46 -10.42 -6.63 -18.99
N SER A 47 -9.36 -7.45 -19.00
CA SER A 47 -8.70 -7.86 -20.23
C SER A 47 -9.58 -8.73 -21.14
N ASN A 48 -10.37 -9.63 -20.54
CA ASN A 48 -11.29 -10.50 -21.28
C ASN A 48 -12.39 -9.71 -22.02
N HIS A 49 -12.83 -8.57 -21.47
CA HIS A 49 -13.83 -7.71 -22.13
C HIS A 49 -13.30 -7.06 -23.41
N SER A 50 -11.99 -6.86 -23.52
CA SER A 50 -11.33 -6.31 -24.72
C SER A 50 -11.04 -7.36 -25.81
N GLY A 51 -11.43 -8.62 -25.60
CA GLY A 51 -11.15 -9.73 -26.52
C GLY A 51 -9.70 -10.23 -26.50
N LYS A 52 -8.84 -9.70 -25.61
CA LYS A 52 -7.44 -10.09 -25.48
C LYS A 52 -7.17 -10.68 -24.09
N ALA A 53 -7.24 -12.01 -24.00
CA ALA A 53 -6.84 -12.73 -22.80
C ALA A 53 -5.34 -12.52 -22.52
N LEU A 54 -5.02 -12.04 -21.32
CA LEU A 54 -3.64 -11.94 -20.85
C LEU A 54 -3.26 -13.21 -20.08
N GLY A 55 -2.02 -13.68 -20.26
CA GLY A 55 -1.48 -14.77 -19.44
C GLY A 55 -1.28 -14.35 -17.99
N THR A 56 -1.36 -15.33 -17.07
CA THR A 56 -1.28 -15.10 -15.61
C THR A 56 -0.02 -14.34 -15.19
N ASP A 57 1.14 -14.63 -15.79
CA ASP A 57 2.39 -13.94 -15.44
C ASP A 57 2.33 -12.44 -15.76
N ARG A 58 1.74 -12.10 -16.91
CA ARG A 58 1.54 -10.71 -17.31
C ARG A 58 0.52 -10.00 -16.40
N ILE A 59 -0.54 -10.70 -16.01
CA ILE A 59 -1.52 -10.19 -15.02
C ILE A 59 -0.82 -9.90 -13.69
N ALA A 60 0.04 -10.81 -13.21
CA ALA A 60 0.79 -10.64 -11.97
C ALA A 60 1.69 -9.41 -12.00
N VAL A 61 2.44 -9.21 -13.10
CA VAL A 61 3.31 -8.03 -13.27
C VAL A 61 2.51 -6.73 -13.28
N ILE A 62 1.37 -6.69 -13.99
CA ILE A 62 0.51 -5.50 -14.02
C ILE A 62 -0.08 -5.23 -12.62
N ALA A 63 -0.53 -6.25 -11.91
CA ALA A 63 -1.03 -6.11 -10.55
C ALA A 63 0.05 -5.55 -9.61
N ALA A 64 1.26 -6.12 -9.64
CA ALA A 64 2.38 -5.65 -8.84
C ALA A 64 2.73 -4.18 -9.13
N LEU A 65 2.79 -3.78 -10.41
CA LEU A 65 3.04 -2.40 -10.81
C LEU A 65 1.95 -1.44 -10.32
N ASN A 66 0.68 -1.83 -10.44
CA ASN A 66 -0.44 -1.01 -9.97
C ASN A 66 -0.40 -0.80 -8.46
N ILE A 67 -0.06 -1.84 -7.70
CA ILE A 67 0.05 -1.78 -6.24
C ILE A 67 1.24 -0.92 -5.83
N ALA A 68 2.41 -1.11 -6.46
CA ALA A 68 3.60 -0.30 -6.18
C ALA A 68 3.36 1.19 -6.47
N HIS A 69 2.68 1.50 -7.57
CA HIS A 69 2.31 2.87 -7.91
C HIS A 69 1.33 3.48 -6.89
N GLN A 70 0.34 2.73 -6.41
CA GLN A 70 -0.58 3.20 -5.36
C GLN A 70 0.15 3.48 -4.05
N LEU A 71 1.10 2.62 -3.66
CA LEU A 71 1.92 2.83 -2.47
C LEU A 71 2.74 4.13 -2.57
N GLN A 72 3.39 4.36 -3.72
CA GLN A 72 4.14 5.61 -3.96
C GLN A 72 3.23 6.85 -3.91
N GLN A 73 2.03 6.77 -4.50
CA GLN A 73 1.06 7.86 -4.41
C GLN A 73 0.63 8.16 -2.97
N LEU A 74 0.42 7.12 -2.15
CA LEU A 74 0.08 7.30 -0.73
C LEU A 74 1.22 7.93 0.05
N GLN A 75 2.47 7.49 -0.18
CA GLN A 75 3.66 8.08 0.45
C GLN A 75 3.82 9.57 0.08
N ASN A 76 3.63 9.91 -1.20
CA ASN A 76 3.70 11.30 -1.65
C ASN A 76 2.61 12.16 -1.01
N LYS A 77 1.37 11.66 -0.93
CA LYS A 77 0.27 12.36 -0.24
C LYS A 77 0.53 12.53 1.25
N GLN A 78 1.15 11.55 1.90
CA GLN A 78 1.52 11.65 3.31
C GLN A 78 2.57 12.74 3.53
N ALA A 79 3.59 12.81 2.66
CA ALA A 79 4.59 13.87 2.69
C ALA A 79 3.95 15.26 2.48
N GLU A 80 3.08 15.40 1.48
CA GLU A 80 2.36 16.66 1.23
C GLU A 80 1.49 17.09 2.42
N LEU A 81 0.85 16.13 3.10
CA LEU A 81 0.06 16.41 4.29
C LEU A 81 0.95 16.84 5.46
N ALA A 82 2.11 16.20 5.66
CA ALA A 82 3.07 16.58 6.68
C ALA A 82 3.57 18.03 6.45
N ASP A 83 3.90 18.38 5.21
CA ASP A 83 4.30 19.75 4.84
C ASP A 83 3.19 20.77 5.12
N LYS A 84 1.93 20.41 4.85
CA LYS A 84 0.78 21.28 5.15
C LYS A 84 0.60 21.49 6.65
N ILE A 85 0.77 20.44 7.45
CA ILE A 85 0.69 20.54 8.91
C ILE A 85 1.80 21.45 9.44
N ALA A 86 3.04 21.28 8.98
CA ALA A 86 4.16 22.13 9.38
C ALA A 86 3.90 23.62 9.06
N ARG A 87 3.36 23.92 7.88
CA ARG A 87 2.97 25.31 7.52
C ARG A 87 1.86 25.88 8.38
N ILE A 88 0.93 25.05 8.85
CA ILE A 88 -0.13 25.50 9.76
C ILE A 88 0.47 25.81 11.13
N ASP A 89 1.41 24.99 11.59
CA ASP A 89 2.13 25.18 12.86
C ASP A 89 2.91 26.50 12.84
N GLU A 90 3.69 26.76 11.78
CA GLU A 90 4.41 28.03 11.60
C GLU A 90 3.48 29.25 11.65
N ARG A 91 2.30 29.16 10.99
CA ARG A 91 1.32 30.25 10.99
C ARG A 91 0.64 30.45 12.36
N LEU A 92 0.48 29.38 13.13
CA LEU A 92 -0.02 29.47 14.50
C LEU A 92 1.00 30.17 15.40
N ASP A 93 2.26 29.79 15.30
CA ASP A 93 3.34 30.44 16.05
C ASP A 93 3.43 31.93 15.72
N GLU A 94 3.38 32.30 14.43
CA GLU A 94 3.38 33.71 14.00
C GLU A 94 2.18 34.49 14.55
N ALA A 95 0.98 33.93 14.52
CA ALA A 95 -0.22 34.57 15.03
C ALA A 95 -0.14 34.79 16.55
N LEU A 96 0.29 33.76 17.29
CA LEU A 96 0.46 33.84 18.74
C LEU A 96 1.53 34.86 19.14
N MET A 97 2.65 34.95 18.41
CA MET A 97 3.67 35.98 18.65
C MET A 97 3.15 37.39 18.35
N SER A 98 2.30 37.53 17.33
CA SER A 98 1.71 38.82 16.94
C SER A 98 0.73 39.33 18.00
N ASP A 99 -0.08 38.45 18.60
CA ASP A 99 -1.00 38.82 19.68
C ASP A 99 -0.24 39.26 20.96
N VAL A 100 0.87 38.60 21.29
CA VAL A 100 1.72 38.98 22.44
C VAL A 100 2.38 40.35 22.25
N GLN A 101 2.65 40.77 21.01
CA GLN A 101 3.19 42.11 20.72
C GLN A 101 2.16 43.23 20.81
N LEU A 102 0.86 42.93 20.75
CA LEU A 102 -0.22 43.91 20.88
C LEU A 102 -0.60 44.22 22.34
N GLU A 103 -0.19 43.38 23.29
CA GLU A 103 -0.45 43.56 24.73
C GLU A 103 0.68 44.31 25.49
N LEU A 104 1.78 44.67 24.83
CA LEU A 104 2.90 45.46 25.37
C LEU A 104 2.89 46.91 24.86
#